data_AF-A0A7X7RP97-F1
#
_entry.id   AF-A0A7X7RP97-F1
#
_cell.length_a   1.000
_cell.length_b   1.000
_cell.length_c   1.000
_cell.angle_alpha   90.00
_cell.angle_beta   90.00
_cell.angle_gamma   90.00
#
_symmetry.space_group_name_H-M   'P 1'
#
loop_
_entity.id
_entity.type
_entity.pdbx_description
1 polymer ?
#
loop_
_entity_poly.entity_id
_entity_poly.type
_entity_poly.pdbx_seq_one_letter_code
_entity_poly.pdbx_strand_id
1 'polypeptide(L)'
;RAAFELAEDAAAQGVRYIEVRFAPQLLVPTGDACVRALKAVGDGLARAARRHNALPAVLQGEDIPFEWSIICCAMRNFTRGMGAYFDNLLDLLPGMAHKDLVSTASLEAVHAAVVARDRHGVPVMGFDLAGEEAGYPAGHHDAAYEEAHRHFLRKTVHAGEAYGPESIYAAIVRCHAERIGHGTFLFDADRVRGRGVEDKAAYTDALAEYIATMRITIEVCPTSNLQTIPELAGDIRNHPVSRMVEYGMAVAVATDNTLVSHTDLNRELALVSDACALDLAGFKRLVLAGFKGAFYPGRYKDKRLFVRRAAEQFERVVARFGRTAASNGGGASCAS
;
A
#
# COMPACT_ATOMS: atom_id res chain seq x y z
N ARG A 1 -8.46 -19.44 -0.71
CA ARG A 1 -9.58 -19.16 0.21
C ARG A 1 -9.41 -17.80 0.88
N ALA A 2 -8.37 -17.59 1.70
CA ALA A 2 -8.12 -16.32 2.40
C ALA A 2 -8.18 -15.08 1.47
N ALA A 3 -7.57 -15.13 0.29
CA ALA A 3 -7.64 -14.04 -0.68
C ALA A 3 -9.06 -13.68 -1.14
N PHE A 4 -9.95 -14.68 -1.26
CA PHE A 4 -11.34 -14.43 -1.60
C PHE A 4 -12.10 -13.79 -0.44
N GLU A 5 -11.95 -14.31 0.77
CA GLU A 5 -12.60 -13.77 1.97
C GLU A 5 -12.13 -12.32 2.23
N LEU A 6 -10.82 -12.06 2.15
CA LEU A 6 -10.26 -10.70 2.24
C LEU A 6 -10.92 -9.72 1.26
N ALA A 7 -11.08 -10.13 -0.01
CA ALA A 7 -11.69 -9.28 -1.03
C ALA A 7 -13.20 -9.08 -0.83
N GLU A 8 -13.91 -10.09 -0.32
CA GLU A 8 -15.33 -9.94 0.07
C GLU A 8 -15.48 -8.96 1.24
N ASP A 9 -14.64 -9.07 2.27
CA ASP A 9 -14.65 -8.18 3.42
C ASP A 9 -14.34 -6.74 2.99
N ALA A 10 -13.33 -6.55 2.14
CA ALA A 10 -12.99 -5.24 1.59
C ALA A 10 -14.16 -4.66 0.75
N ALA A 11 -14.75 -5.45 -0.14
CA ALA A 11 -15.87 -5.00 -0.97
C ALA A 11 -17.08 -4.58 -0.12
N ALA A 12 -17.38 -5.32 0.96
CA ALA A 12 -18.44 -5.03 1.92
C ALA A 12 -18.20 -3.71 2.67
N GLN A 13 -16.95 -3.34 2.91
CA GLN A 13 -16.57 -2.04 3.50
C GLN A 13 -16.65 -0.86 2.52
N GLY A 14 -16.96 -1.09 1.25
CA GLY A 14 -17.01 -0.05 0.23
C GLY A 14 -15.72 0.10 -0.59
N VAL A 15 -14.72 -0.78 -0.39
CA VAL A 15 -13.53 -0.82 -1.24
C VAL A 15 -13.95 -1.21 -2.66
N ARG A 16 -13.41 -0.53 -3.66
CA ARG A 16 -13.65 -0.84 -5.09
C ARG A 16 -12.39 -1.16 -5.86
N TYR A 17 -11.24 -0.98 -5.22
CA TYR A 17 -9.97 -1.43 -5.75
C TYR A 17 -9.04 -1.84 -4.61
N ILE A 18 -8.50 -3.04 -4.69
CA ILE A 18 -7.56 -3.57 -3.70
C ILE A 18 -6.28 -4.07 -4.37
N GLU A 19 -5.14 -3.74 -3.78
CA GLU A 19 -3.83 -4.28 -4.16
C GLU A 19 -3.35 -5.18 -3.03
N VAL A 20 -3.48 -6.49 -3.21
CA VAL A 20 -3.08 -7.43 -2.17
C VAL A 20 -1.59 -7.70 -2.30
N ARG A 21 -0.84 -7.33 -1.25
CA ARG A 21 0.59 -7.59 -1.16
C ARG A 21 0.87 -8.85 -0.35
N PHE A 22 1.82 -9.67 -0.79
CA PHE A 22 2.37 -10.77 0.01
C PHE A 22 3.69 -11.28 -0.57
N ALA A 23 4.51 -11.91 0.25
CA ALA A 23 5.72 -12.62 -0.19
C ALA A 23 5.38 -14.10 -0.49
N PRO A 24 5.36 -14.54 -1.76
CA PRO A 24 4.98 -15.91 -2.09
C PRO A 24 5.93 -16.95 -1.49
N GLN A 25 7.20 -16.59 -1.29
CA GLN A 25 8.23 -17.44 -0.68
C GLN A 25 7.91 -17.87 0.77
N LEU A 26 7.08 -17.11 1.50
CA LEU A 26 6.62 -17.51 2.83
C LEU A 26 5.58 -18.64 2.79
N LEU A 27 4.99 -18.93 1.63
CA LEU A 27 3.87 -19.86 1.48
C LEU A 27 4.27 -21.17 0.79
N VAL A 28 5.48 -21.25 0.24
CA VAL A 28 5.90 -22.36 -0.62
C VAL A 28 7.35 -22.78 -0.35
N PRO A 29 7.76 -24.00 -0.74
CA PRO A 29 9.13 -24.48 -0.51
C PRO A 29 10.12 -24.14 -1.62
N THR A 30 9.67 -23.72 -2.82
CA THR A 30 10.53 -23.54 -4.00
C THR A 30 10.13 -22.33 -4.85
N GLY A 31 11.08 -21.81 -5.66
CA GLY A 31 10.85 -20.68 -6.57
C GLY A 31 9.73 -20.93 -7.58
N ASP A 32 9.75 -22.08 -8.26
CA ASP A 32 8.70 -22.48 -9.21
C ASP A 32 7.29 -22.54 -8.58
N ALA A 33 7.22 -22.83 -7.28
CA ALA A 33 5.95 -22.85 -6.56
C ALA A 33 5.40 -21.44 -6.28
N CYS A 34 6.23 -20.39 -6.32
CA CYS A 34 5.79 -19.01 -6.09
C CYS A 34 4.78 -18.56 -7.14
N VAL A 35 4.97 -18.96 -8.41
CA VAL A 35 4.01 -18.68 -9.49
C VAL A 35 2.64 -19.31 -9.19
N ARG A 36 2.63 -20.54 -8.65
CA ARG A 36 1.38 -21.20 -8.24
C ARG A 36 0.70 -20.48 -7.09
N ALA A 37 1.46 -19.96 -6.12
CA ALA A 37 0.91 -19.17 -5.03
C ALA A 37 0.26 -17.87 -5.53
N LEU A 38 0.95 -17.13 -6.41
CA LEU A 38 0.42 -15.92 -7.07
C LEU A 38 -0.87 -16.22 -7.82
N LYS A 39 -0.90 -17.32 -8.58
CA LYS A 39 -2.11 -17.76 -9.30
C LYS A 39 -3.24 -18.11 -8.33
N ALA A 40 -2.98 -18.85 -7.25
CA ALA A 40 -4.01 -19.25 -6.30
C ALA A 40 -4.62 -18.05 -5.54
N VAL A 41 -3.80 -17.05 -5.20
CA VAL A 41 -4.29 -15.78 -4.65
C VAL A 41 -5.12 -15.04 -5.69
N GLY A 42 -4.63 -14.92 -6.92
CA GLY A 42 -5.35 -14.29 -8.02
C GLY A 42 -6.70 -14.94 -8.33
N ASP A 43 -6.77 -16.27 -8.33
CA ASP A 43 -8.02 -17.03 -8.53
C ASP A 43 -9.06 -16.69 -7.45
N GLY A 44 -8.61 -16.47 -6.20
CA GLY A 44 -9.44 -16.02 -5.09
C GLY A 44 -9.97 -14.60 -5.26
N LEU A 45 -9.09 -13.65 -5.57
CA LEU A 45 -9.47 -12.25 -5.81
C LEU A 45 -10.41 -12.10 -7.02
N ALA A 46 -10.10 -12.81 -8.11
CA ALA A 46 -10.94 -12.85 -9.31
C ALA A 46 -12.35 -13.36 -9.01
N ARG A 47 -12.47 -14.35 -8.11
CA ARG A 47 -13.77 -14.90 -7.71
C ARG A 47 -14.61 -13.87 -6.94
N ALA A 48 -14.00 -13.12 -6.02
CA ALA A 48 -14.68 -12.06 -5.28
C ALA A 48 -15.10 -10.91 -6.21
N ALA A 49 -14.19 -10.48 -7.09
CA ALA A 49 -14.47 -9.45 -8.10
C ALA A 49 -15.64 -9.83 -9.00
N ARG A 50 -15.67 -11.07 -9.55
CA ARG A 50 -16.81 -11.55 -10.36
C ARG A 50 -18.13 -11.52 -9.59
N ARG A 51 -18.12 -11.87 -8.30
CA ARG A 51 -19.32 -11.87 -7.45
C ARG A 51 -19.84 -10.46 -7.21
N HIS A 52 -18.96 -9.51 -6.86
CA HIS A 52 -19.34 -8.10 -6.72
C HIS A 52 -19.83 -7.51 -8.05
N ASN A 53 -19.11 -7.76 -9.14
CA ASN A 53 -19.42 -7.18 -10.45
C ASN A 53 -20.70 -7.73 -11.10
N ALA A 54 -21.23 -8.84 -10.58
CA ALA A 54 -22.52 -9.40 -10.99
C ALA A 54 -23.71 -8.79 -10.22
N LEU A 55 -23.47 -7.93 -9.20
CA LEU A 55 -24.53 -7.31 -8.44
C LEU A 55 -25.36 -6.36 -9.33
N PRO A 56 -26.71 -6.33 -9.18
CA PRO A 56 -27.57 -5.44 -9.96
C PRO A 56 -27.13 -3.97 -9.90
N ALA A 57 -26.72 -3.48 -8.72
CA ALA A 57 -26.23 -2.11 -8.55
C ALA A 57 -25.03 -1.79 -9.44
N VAL A 58 -24.10 -2.74 -9.65
CA VAL A 58 -22.95 -2.54 -10.54
C VAL A 58 -23.38 -2.60 -12.00
N LEU A 59 -24.22 -3.56 -12.37
CA LEU A 59 -24.72 -3.73 -13.74
C LEU A 59 -25.57 -2.54 -14.20
N GLN A 60 -26.28 -1.89 -13.29
CA GLN A 60 -27.12 -0.71 -13.54
C GLN A 60 -26.34 0.61 -13.40
N GLY A 61 -25.06 0.56 -13.00
CA GLY A 61 -24.19 1.74 -12.87
C GLY A 61 -24.44 2.59 -11.62
N GLU A 62 -25.21 2.08 -10.65
CA GLU A 62 -25.41 2.67 -9.33
C GLU A 62 -24.18 2.53 -8.43
N ASP A 63 -23.40 1.48 -8.65
CA ASP A 63 -22.10 1.23 -8.05
C ASP A 63 -21.04 0.99 -9.12
N ILE A 64 -19.77 1.06 -8.75
CA ILE A 64 -18.64 0.84 -9.66
C ILE A 64 -18.10 -0.60 -9.52
N PRO A 65 -17.43 -1.13 -10.56
CA PRO A 65 -16.80 -2.43 -10.47
C PRO A 65 -15.76 -2.52 -9.35
N PHE A 66 -15.65 -3.69 -8.73
CA PHE A 66 -14.56 -4.08 -7.87
C PHE A 66 -13.42 -4.63 -8.72
N GLU A 67 -12.29 -3.93 -8.68
CA GLU A 67 -11.06 -4.25 -9.40
C GLU A 67 -9.98 -4.68 -8.40
N TRP A 68 -8.97 -5.39 -8.86
CA TRP A 68 -7.91 -5.90 -7.96
C TRP A 68 -6.60 -6.11 -8.69
N SER A 69 -5.51 -6.08 -7.94
CA SER A 69 -4.20 -6.52 -8.40
C SER A 69 -3.41 -7.16 -7.26
N ILE A 70 -2.27 -7.75 -7.61
CA ILE A 70 -1.31 -8.30 -6.66
C ILE A 70 -0.04 -7.47 -6.70
N ILE A 71 0.56 -7.26 -5.53
CA ILE A 71 1.92 -6.79 -5.37
C ILE A 71 2.76 -7.94 -4.82
N CYS A 72 3.76 -8.37 -5.57
CA CYS A 72 4.68 -9.40 -5.10
C CYS A 72 5.72 -8.76 -4.18
N CYS A 73 5.86 -9.26 -2.96
CA CYS A 73 6.76 -8.68 -1.97
C CYS A 73 8.05 -9.51 -1.85
N ALA A 74 9.20 -8.83 -1.88
CA ALA A 74 10.46 -9.33 -1.35
C ALA A 74 10.52 -9.09 0.16
N MET A 75 11.29 -9.95 0.84
CA MET A 75 11.59 -9.78 2.26
C MET A 75 12.97 -9.14 2.41
N ARG A 76 13.05 -8.03 3.16
CA ARG A 76 14.31 -7.34 3.53
C ARG A 76 15.30 -8.28 4.20
N ASN A 77 14.76 -9.17 5.00
CA ASN A 77 15.49 -10.12 5.79
C ASN A 77 14.72 -11.43 5.87
N PHE A 78 15.44 -12.54 6.06
CA PHE A 78 14.86 -13.80 6.49
C PHE A 78 15.81 -14.55 7.42
N THR A 79 15.24 -15.36 8.31
CA THR A 79 15.98 -16.27 9.20
C THR A 79 15.40 -17.68 9.08
N ARG A 80 16.14 -18.66 9.59
CA ARG A 80 15.66 -20.04 9.67
C ARG A 80 14.31 -20.10 10.40
N GLY A 81 13.38 -20.89 9.88
CA GLY A 81 12.03 -21.08 10.41
C GLY A 81 10.98 -20.11 9.88
N MET A 82 11.35 -19.09 9.08
CA MET A 82 10.37 -18.20 8.45
C MET A 82 9.59 -18.87 7.31
N GLY A 83 10.14 -19.93 6.71
CA GLY A 83 9.46 -20.68 5.66
C GLY A 83 10.41 -21.64 4.95
N ALA A 84 9.86 -22.73 4.40
CA ALA A 84 10.63 -23.79 3.78
C ALA A 84 11.52 -23.29 2.62
N TYR A 85 11.07 -22.28 1.85
CA TYR A 85 11.89 -21.65 0.81
C TYR A 85 13.20 -21.07 1.38
N PHE A 86 13.10 -20.28 2.46
CA PHE A 86 14.25 -19.60 3.05
C PHE A 86 15.17 -20.59 3.76
N ASP A 87 14.61 -21.59 4.43
CA ASP A 87 15.39 -22.68 5.04
C ASP A 87 16.22 -23.43 3.98
N ASN A 88 15.60 -23.79 2.86
CA ASN A 88 16.28 -24.45 1.74
C ASN A 88 17.39 -23.57 1.16
N LEU A 89 17.16 -22.26 1.02
CA LEU A 89 18.16 -21.34 0.49
C LEU A 89 19.38 -21.22 1.43
N LEU A 90 19.14 -21.17 2.75
CA LEU A 90 20.20 -21.17 3.75
C LEU A 90 21.01 -22.48 3.75
N ASP A 91 20.34 -23.62 3.55
CA ASP A 91 20.97 -24.94 3.50
C ASP A 91 21.80 -25.15 2.22
N LEU A 92 21.35 -24.61 1.09
CA LEU A 92 22.05 -24.71 -0.20
C LEU A 92 23.27 -23.79 -0.28
N LEU A 93 23.24 -22.64 0.38
CA LEU A 93 24.25 -21.58 0.26
C LEU A 93 24.82 -21.15 1.63
N PRO A 94 25.35 -22.08 2.46
CA PRO A 94 25.70 -21.79 3.85
C PRO A 94 26.88 -20.83 4.01
N GLY A 95 27.71 -20.65 2.98
CA GLY A 95 28.84 -19.73 2.98
C GLY A 95 28.57 -18.37 2.32
N MET A 96 27.37 -18.15 1.77
CA MET A 96 27.04 -16.89 1.11
C MET A 96 26.77 -15.79 2.15
N ALA A 97 27.27 -14.58 1.91
CA ALA A 97 26.99 -13.47 2.81
C ALA A 97 25.48 -13.18 2.84
N HIS A 98 24.97 -12.83 4.02
CA HIS A 98 23.52 -12.66 4.23
C HIS A 98 22.86 -11.65 3.28
N LYS A 99 23.56 -10.55 2.99
CA LYS A 99 23.10 -9.55 2.01
C LYS A 99 22.93 -10.12 0.60
N ASP A 100 23.74 -11.09 0.20
CA ASP A 100 23.71 -11.68 -1.15
C ASP A 100 22.63 -12.77 -1.21
N LEU A 101 22.36 -13.44 -0.08
CA LEU A 101 21.22 -14.35 0.08
C LEU A 101 19.87 -13.62 -0.07
N VAL A 102 19.68 -12.49 0.62
CA VAL A 102 18.44 -11.70 0.48
C VAL A 102 18.30 -11.07 -0.91
N SER A 103 19.42 -10.68 -1.53
CA SER A 103 19.44 -10.20 -2.91
C SER A 103 18.98 -11.29 -3.89
N THR A 104 19.53 -12.50 -3.76
CA THR A 104 19.16 -13.68 -4.57
C THR A 104 17.69 -14.03 -4.40
N ALA A 105 17.20 -14.09 -3.16
CA ALA A 105 15.79 -14.37 -2.90
C ALA A 105 14.86 -13.31 -3.53
N SER A 106 15.26 -12.04 -3.50
CA SER A 106 14.47 -10.95 -4.09
C SER A 106 14.42 -11.05 -5.61
N LEU A 107 15.55 -11.42 -6.25
CA LEU A 107 15.62 -11.62 -7.69
C LEU A 107 14.70 -12.76 -8.14
N GLU A 108 14.68 -13.87 -7.39
CA GLU A 108 13.76 -14.98 -7.65
C GLU A 108 12.29 -14.57 -7.47
N ALA A 109 11.98 -13.73 -6.46
CA ALA A 109 10.62 -13.24 -6.24
C ALA A 109 10.11 -12.37 -7.41
N VAL A 110 10.94 -11.46 -7.93
CA VAL A 110 10.56 -10.64 -9.09
C VAL A 110 10.44 -11.48 -10.37
N HIS A 111 11.30 -12.48 -10.58
CA HIS A 111 11.15 -13.41 -11.70
C HIS A 111 9.81 -14.16 -11.63
N ALA A 112 9.42 -14.66 -10.45
CA ALA A 112 8.12 -15.30 -10.27
C ALA A 112 6.95 -14.35 -10.55
N ALA A 113 7.05 -13.09 -10.12
CA ALA A 113 6.06 -12.04 -10.39
C ALA A 113 5.89 -11.79 -11.90
N VAL A 114 7.00 -11.63 -12.61
CA VAL A 114 7.03 -11.42 -14.08
C VAL A 114 6.43 -12.63 -14.79
N VAL A 115 6.84 -13.85 -14.43
CA VAL A 115 6.31 -15.08 -15.04
C VAL A 115 4.80 -15.22 -14.80
N ALA A 116 4.33 -14.96 -13.58
CA ALA A 116 2.90 -15.01 -13.26
C ALA A 116 2.09 -14.00 -14.09
N ARG A 117 2.61 -12.79 -14.28
CA ARG A 117 1.98 -11.75 -15.10
C ARG A 117 1.98 -12.10 -16.58
N ASP A 118 3.17 -12.33 -17.14
CA ASP A 118 3.37 -12.36 -18.59
C ASP A 118 3.00 -13.70 -19.24
N ARG A 119 3.15 -14.82 -18.50
CA ARG A 119 2.83 -16.16 -19.02
C ARG A 119 1.49 -16.70 -18.56
N HIS A 120 0.99 -16.24 -17.41
CA HIS A 120 -0.23 -16.78 -16.80
C HIS A 120 -1.35 -15.75 -16.66
N GLY A 121 -1.13 -14.48 -17.03
CA GLY A 121 -2.14 -13.44 -17.01
C GLY A 121 -2.62 -13.07 -15.60
N VAL A 122 -1.83 -13.39 -14.56
CA VAL A 122 -2.14 -12.97 -13.19
C VAL A 122 -1.87 -11.45 -13.08
N PRO A 123 -2.81 -10.62 -12.59
CA PRO A 123 -2.62 -9.18 -12.42
C PRO A 123 -1.58 -8.77 -11.35
N VAL A 124 -0.34 -9.23 -11.47
CA VAL A 124 0.78 -8.78 -10.63
C VAL A 124 1.29 -7.47 -11.19
N MET A 125 0.96 -6.36 -10.53
CA MET A 125 1.20 -5.01 -11.07
C MET A 125 2.34 -4.29 -10.38
N GLY A 126 2.71 -4.74 -9.17
CA GLY A 126 3.77 -4.13 -8.39
C GLY A 126 4.75 -5.15 -7.78
N PHE A 127 5.91 -4.63 -7.42
CA PHE A 127 6.89 -5.26 -6.57
C PHE A 127 7.06 -4.41 -5.31
N ASP A 128 7.15 -5.05 -4.15
CA ASP A 128 7.34 -4.42 -2.84
C ASP A 128 8.54 -5.01 -2.10
N LEU A 129 9.01 -4.29 -1.10
CA LEU A 129 10.02 -4.71 -0.15
C LEU A 129 9.52 -4.41 1.26
N ALA A 130 9.34 -5.46 2.05
CA ALA A 130 8.83 -5.40 3.41
C ALA A 130 9.66 -6.26 4.37
N GLY A 131 9.29 -6.29 5.64
CA GLY A 131 10.05 -6.92 6.72
C GLY A 131 10.93 -5.93 7.45
N GLU A 132 11.83 -6.44 8.29
CA GLU A 132 12.65 -5.63 9.20
C GLU A 132 13.48 -4.58 8.44
N GLU A 133 13.19 -3.30 8.67
CA GLU A 133 13.82 -2.19 7.94
C GLU A 133 15.18 -1.81 8.51
N ALA A 134 15.28 -1.70 9.84
CA ALA A 134 16.52 -1.31 10.51
C ALA A 134 17.59 -2.40 10.33
N GLY A 135 18.75 -2.03 9.79
CA GLY A 135 19.85 -2.97 9.52
C GLY A 135 19.77 -3.71 8.18
N TYR A 136 18.65 -3.65 7.47
CA TYR A 136 18.44 -4.32 6.17
C TYR A 136 18.06 -3.28 5.09
N PRO A 137 19.05 -2.49 4.64
CA PRO A 137 18.82 -1.39 3.71
C PRO A 137 18.23 -1.89 2.39
N ALA A 138 17.40 -1.05 1.77
CA ALA A 138 16.82 -1.33 0.45
C ALA A 138 17.89 -1.65 -0.61
N GLY A 139 19.11 -1.14 -0.40
CA GLY A 139 20.26 -1.33 -1.26
C GLY A 139 20.70 -2.79 -1.51
N HIS A 140 20.33 -3.73 -0.64
CA HIS A 140 20.61 -5.15 -0.89
C HIS A 140 19.74 -5.74 -2.02
N HIS A 141 18.69 -5.03 -2.44
CA HIS A 141 17.67 -5.51 -3.35
C HIS A 141 17.71 -4.81 -4.72
N ASP A 142 18.74 -3.97 -4.98
CA ASP A 142 18.89 -3.18 -6.20
C ASP A 142 18.66 -4.03 -7.47
N ALA A 143 19.28 -5.21 -7.56
CA ALA A 143 19.17 -6.09 -8.72
C ALA A 143 17.72 -6.53 -9.02
N ALA A 144 16.94 -6.84 -7.97
CA ALA A 144 15.54 -7.23 -8.13
C ALA A 144 14.67 -6.05 -8.57
N TYR A 145 14.95 -4.85 -8.07
CA TYR A 145 14.23 -3.63 -8.44
C TYR A 145 14.59 -3.13 -9.85
N GLU A 146 15.84 -3.30 -10.27
CA GLU A 146 16.26 -3.08 -11.64
C GLU A 146 15.53 -4.05 -12.58
N GLU A 147 15.44 -5.33 -12.22
CA GLU A 147 14.72 -6.33 -13.00
C GLU A 147 13.21 -6.02 -13.08
N ALA A 148 12.60 -5.63 -11.95
CA ALA A 148 11.22 -5.13 -11.93
C ALA A 148 11.05 -3.93 -12.88
N HIS A 149 12.02 -3.01 -12.90
CA HIS A 149 12.00 -1.85 -13.78
C HIS A 149 12.11 -2.23 -15.27
N ARG A 150 13.02 -3.14 -15.63
CA ARG A 150 13.16 -3.66 -17.01
C ARG A 150 11.88 -4.30 -17.53
N HIS A 151 11.11 -4.92 -16.63
CA HIS A 151 9.81 -5.53 -16.93
C HIS A 151 8.62 -4.61 -16.71
N PHE A 152 8.83 -3.30 -16.51
CA PHE A 152 7.79 -2.30 -16.26
C PHE A 152 6.84 -2.65 -15.08
N LEU A 153 7.29 -3.46 -14.13
CA LEU A 153 6.59 -3.63 -12.87
C LEU A 153 6.69 -2.34 -12.06
N ARG A 154 5.55 -1.96 -11.46
CA ARG A 154 5.49 -0.80 -10.57
C ARG A 154 6.15 -1.12 -9.24
N LYS A 155 6.62 -0.10 -8.53
CA LYS A 155 7.45 -0.31 -7.33
C LYS A 155 6.91 0.47 -6.15
N THR A 156 6.65 -0.22 -5.05
CA THR A 156 6.42 0.37 -3.73
C THR A 156 7.47 -0.18 -2.78
N VAL A 157 7.78 0.51 -1.68
CA VAL A 157 8.78 0.05 -0.70
C VAL A 157 8.31 0.48 0.67
N HIS A 158 8.26 -0.43 1.65
CA HIS A 158 8.10 -0.05 3.05
C HIS A 158 9.35 0.72 3.49
N ALA A 159 9.21 2.00 3.80
CA ALA A 159 10.33 2.83 4.22
C ALA A 159 9.88 3.96 5.15
N GLY A 160 10.73 4.26 6.13
CA GLY A 160 10.48 5.31 7.11
C GLY A 160 9.56 4.86 8.25
N GLU A 161 9.44 3.56 8.51
CA GLU A 161 8.59 3.02 9.59
C GLU A 161 9.42 2.68 10.83
N ALA A 162 10.53 1.96 10.64
CA ALA A 162 11.48 1.59 11.70
C ALA A 162 12.87 2.21 11.48
N TYR A 163 13.07 2.92 10.35
CA TYR A 163 14.23 3.74 10.07
C TYR A 163 13.85 5.18 9.71
N GLY A 164 14.85 6.06 9.59
CA GLY A 164 14.65 7.48 9.34
C GLY A 164 14.50 7.85 7.86
N PRO A 165 14.44 9.16 7.55
CA PRO A 165 14.31 9.72 6.20
C PRO A 165 15.24 9.13 5.13
N GLU A 166 16.41 8.64 5.51
CA GLU A 166 17.39 8.03 4.59
C GLU A 166 16.92 6.72 3.96
N SER A 167 16.05 5.94 4.60
CA SER A 167 15.49 4.74 3.96
C SER A 167 14.44 5.10 2.92
N ILE A 168 13.66 6.17 3.14
CA ILE A 168 12.72 6.71 2.17
C ILE A 168 13.50 7.20 0.95
N TYR A 169 14.60 7.95 1.17
CA TYR A 169 15.51 8.33 0.11
C TYR A 169 16.06 7.11 -0.66
N ALA A 170 16.53 6.08 0.04
CA ALA A 170 17.04 4.87 -0.59
C ALA A 170 15.96 4.12 -1.40
N ALA A 171 14.72 4.08 -0.92
CA ALA A 171 13.58 3.52 -1.65
C ALA A 171 13.35 4.26 -2.98
N ILE A 172 13.42 5.59 -2.98
CA ILE A 172 13.23 6.40 -4.19
C ILE A 172 14.42 6.22 -5.14
N VAL A 173 15.65 6.36 -4.65
CA VAL A 173 16.84 6.46 -5.50
C VAL A 173 17.34 5.12 -5.97
N ARG A 174 17.32 4.09 -5.12
CA ARG A 174 17.85 2.75 -5.46
C ARG A 174 16.78 1.82 -5.99
N CYS A 175 15.58 1.89 -5.41
CA CYS A 175 14.47 1.02 -5.79
C CYS A 175 13.49 1.69 -6.75
N HIS A 176 13.72 2.94 -7.18
CA HIS A 176 12.83 3.66 -8.10
C HIS A 176 11.36 3.63 -7.66
N ALA A 177 11.14 3.76 -6.35
CA ALA A 177 9.82 3.63 -5.75
C ALA A 177 8.87 4.71 -6.28
N GLU A 178 7.70 4.28 -6.74
CA GLU A 178 6.59 5.14 -7.17
C GLU A 178 5.62 5.41 -6.01
N ARG A 179 5.70 4.57 -4.96
CA ARG A 179 4.99 4.72 -3.69
C ARG A 179 5.87 4.31 -2.52
N ILE A 180 5.57 4.84 -1.35
CA ILE A 180 6.27 4.53 -0.10
C ILE A 180 5.25 3.95 0.89
N GLY A 181 5.51 2.76 1.38
CA GLY A 181 4.82 2.16 2.52
C GLY A 181 5.20 2.89 3.80
N HIS A 182 4.21 3.34 4.56
CA HIS A 182 4.31 4.12 5.81
C HIS A 182 4.82 5.55 5.61
N GLY A 183 6.13 5.74 5.37
CA GLY A 183 6.75 7.06 5.33
C GLY A 183 6.65 7.83 6.66
N THR A 184 6.41 7.14 7.77
CA THR A 184 6.05 7.73 9.07
C THR A 184 7.11 8.73 9.55
N PHE A 185 8.39 8.37 9.55
CA PHE A 185 9.47 9.24 10.01
C PHE A 185 10.01 10.21 8.94
N LEU A 186 9.26 10.49 7.86
CA LEU A 186 9.69 11.37 6.76
C LEU A 186 10.20 12.74 7.25
N PHE A 187 9.53 13.32 8.23
CA PHE A 187 9.84 14.66 8.72
C PHE A 187 10.76 14.67 9.96
N ASP A 188 11.25 13.50 10.40
CA ASP A 188 12.04 13.37 11.61
C ASP A 188 13.53 13.62 11.31
N ALA A 189 13.96 14.88 11.52
CA ALA A 189 15.34 15.29 11.31
C ALA A 189 16.31 14.61 12.29
N ASP A 190 15.88 14.25 13.50
CA ASP A 190 16.74 13.62 14.50
C ASP A 190 17.13 12.20 14.09
N ARG A 191 16.30 11.55 13.28
CA ARG A 191 16.57 10.22 12.70
C ARG A 191 17.47 10.25 11.47
N VAL A 192 17.92 11.41 11.00
CA VAL A 192 18.95 11.49 9.95
C VAL A 192 20.31 11.19 10.57
N ARG A 193 20.92 10.08 10.16
CA ARG A 193 22.18 9.52 10.67
C ARG A 193 23.36 9.65 9.70
N GLY A 194 23.09 9.94 8.43
CA GLY A 194 24.07 10.05 7.36
C GLY A 194 25.21 11.01 7.66
N ARG A 195 26.44 10.54 7.49
CA ARG A 195 27.64 11.38 7.56
C ARG A 195 27.63 12.31 6.34
N GLY A 196 27.58 13.63 6.56
CA GLY A 196 27.61 14.64 5.49
C GLY A 196 26.29 15.40 5.29
N VAL A 197 25.24 15.10 6.06
CA VAL A 197 24.07 15.98 6.14
C VAL A 197 24.33 17.03 7.22
N GLU A 198 24.77 18.21 6.81
CA GLU A 198 25.03 19.34 7.74
C GLU A 198 23.72 19.94 8.27
N ASP A 199 22.75 20.15 7.39
CA ASP A 199 21.41 20.63 7.73
C ASP A 199 20.37 19.52 7.55
N LYS A 200 20.04 18.86 8.66
CA LYS A 200 19.08 17.74 8.69
C LYS A 200 17.65 18.18 8.42
N ALA A 201 17.29 19.41 8.79
CA ALA A 201 15.95 19.94 8.54
C ALA A 201 15.76 20.28 7.06
N ALA A 202 16.77 20.91 6.44
CA ALA A 202 16.77 21.14 4.99
C ALA A 202 16.73 19.82 4.20
N TYR A 203 17.40 18.77 4.69
CA TYR A 203 17.36 17.44 4.07
C TYR A 203 15.95 16.83 4.08
N THR A 204 15.27 16.82 5.24
CA THR A 204 13.92 16.25 5.32
C THR A 204 12.90 17.07 4.53
N ASP A 205 13.04 18.39 4.51
CA ASP A 205 12.20 19.28 3.72
C ASP A 205 12.41 19.05 2.21
N ALA A 206 13.65 18.97 1.73
CA ALA A 206 13.95 18.68 0.32
C ALA A 206 13.40 17.30 -0.11
N LEU A 207 13.46 16.29 0.77
CA LEU A 207 12.89 14.98 0.51
C LEU A 207 11.36 15.03 0.43
N ALA A 208 10.72 15.75 1.35
CA ALA A 208 9.28 15.98 1.35
C ALA A 208 8.83 16.72 0.07
N GLU A 209 9.53 17.78 -0.35
CA GLU A 209 9.24 18.50 -1.58
C GLU A 209 9.36 17.62 -2.82
N TYR A 210 10.40 16.78 -2.88
CA TYR A 210 10.57 15.86 -4.00
C TYR A 210 9.40 14.87 -4.09
N ILE A 211 9.00 14.27 -2.97
CA ILE A 211 7.86 13.34 -2.89
C ILE A 211 6.57 14.02 -3.35
N ALA A 212 6.29 15.22 -2.85
CA ALA A 212 5.09 15.97 -3.18
C ALA A 212 5.04 16.36 -4.67
N THR A 213 6.15 16.89 -5.19
CA THR A 213 6.31 17.32 -6.60
C THR A 213 6.15 16.14 -7.56
N MET A 214 6.81 15.02 -7.28
CA MET A 214 6.77 13.83 -8.13
C MET A 214 5.49 13.01 -7.94
N ARG A 215 4.62 13.42 -7.01
CA ARG A 215 3.37 12.71 -6.66
C ARG A 215 3.62 11.25 -6.25
N ILE A 216 4.75 10.99 -5.60
CA ILE A 216 5.04 9.69 -4.99
C ILE A 216 3.99 9.48 -3.89
N THR A 217 3.22 8.40 -4.01
CA THR A 217 2.09 8.17 -3.08
C THR A 217 2.63 7.60 -1.77
N ILE A 218 2.20 8.16 -0.64
CA ILE A 218 2.51 7.64 0.69
C ILE A 218 1.33 6.80 1.17
N GLU A 219 1.58 5.52 1.39
CA GLU A 219 0.62 4.55 1.90
C GLU A 219 0.63 4.62 3.42
N VAL A 220 -0.29 5.38 4.01
CA VAL A 220 -0.33 5.68 5.45
C VAL A 220 -1.19 4.63 6.16
N CYS A 221 -0.64 4.04 7.23
CA CYS A 221 -1.25 2.94 7.99
C CYS A 221 -1.43 3.33 9.47
N PRO A 222 -2.40 4.20 9.79
CA PRO A 222 -2.50 4.87 11.09
C PRO A 222 -2.50 3.92 12.29
N THR A 223 -3.44 2.97 12.34
CA THR A 223 -3.58 2.07 13.50
C THR A 223 -2.37 1.16 13.64
N SER A 224 -1.81 0.66 12.53
CA SER A 224 -0.58 -0.14 12.55
C SER A 224 0.57 0.66 13.16
N ASN A 225 0.78 1.91 12.71
CA ASN A 225 1.83 2.78 13.25
C ASN A 225 1.62 3.13 14.73
N LEU A 226 0.38 3.42 15.17
CA LEU A 226 0.07 3.68 16.57
C LEU A 226 0.34 2.47 17.49
N GLN A 227 0.24 1.25 16.97
CA GLN A 227 0.49 0.02 17.73
C GLN A 227 1.95 -0.40 17.74
N THR A 228 2.69 -0.12 16.67
CA THR A 228 4.07 -0.60 16.48
C THR A 228 5.13 0.43 16.85
N ILE A 229 4.77 1.72 16.90
CA ILE A 229 5.69 2.83 17.19
C ILE A 229 5.30 3.46 18.53
N PRO A 230 6.05 3.16 19.61
CA PRO A 230 5.74 3.66 20.96
C PRO A 230 5.60 5.17 21.05
N GLU A 231 6.39 5.93 20.26
CA GLU A 231 6.35 7.40 20.25
C GLU A 231 5.03 7.96 19.72
N LEU A 232 4.27 7.19 18.96
CA LEU A 232 2.98 7.61 18.38
C LEU A 232 1.79 7.10 19.20
N ALA A 233 1.99 6.13 20.09
CA ALA A 233 0.92 5.38 20.72
C ALA A 233 -0.16 6.25 21.40
N GLY A 234 -1.40 5.77 21.34
CA GLY A 234 -2.55 6.32 22.08
C GLY A 234 -3.28 7.47 21.39
N ASP A 235 -2.67 8.21 20.47
CA ASP A 235 -3.31 9.36 19.82
C ASP A 235 -2.86 9.56 18.37
N ILE A 236 -3.82 9.56 17.44
CA ILE A 236 -3.58 9.81 16.03
C ILE A 236 -2.94 11.18 15.75
N ARG A 237 -3.12 12.17 16.62
CA ARG A 237 -2.51 13.49 16.49
C ARG A 237 -0.99 13.48 16.61
N ASN A 238 -0.42 12.42 17.18
CA ASN A 238 1.03 12.21 17.19
C ASN A 238 1.54 11.76 15.80
N HIS A 239 0.68 11.19 14.97
CA HIS A 239 1.05 10.70 13.65
C HIS A 239 1.32 11.86 12.68
N PRO A 240 2.37 11.80 11.84
CA PRO A 240 2.72 12.90 10.92
C PRO A 240 1.80 13.05 9.71
N VAL A 241 0.63 12.40 9.71
CA VAL A 241 -0.28 12.39 8.55
C VAL A 241 -0.86 13.78 8.28
N SER A 242 -1.18 14.54 9.33
CA SER A 242 -1.65 15.92 9.18
C SER A 242 -0.61 16.77 8.46
N ARG A 243 0.68 16.61 8.81
CA ARG A 243 1.77 17.30 8.14
C ARG A 243 1.92 16.86 6.67
N MET A 244 1.76 15.58 6.35
CA MET A 244 1.76 15.10 4.95
C MET A 244 0.61 15.71 4.14
N VAL A 245 -0.59 15.82 4.73
CA VAL A 245 -1.76 16.40 4.09
C VAL A 245 -1.60 17.91 3.89
N GLU A 246 -1.11 18.64 4.90
CA GLU A 246 -0.80 20.07 4.82
C GLU A 246 0.24 20.38 3.74
N TYR A 247 1.24 19.52 3.59
CA TYR A 247 2.26 19.59 2.54
C TYR A 247 1.70 19.27 1.12
N GLY A 248 0.44 18.85 1.02
CA GLY A 248 -0.22 18.54 -0.26
C GLY A 248 0.19 17.19 -0.87
N MET A 249 0.75 16.27 -0.09
CA MET A 249 1.20 14.96 -0.57
C MET A 249 0.06 14.08 -1.06
N ALA A 250 0.41 13.09 -1.89
CA ALA A 250 -0.51 12.03 -2.28
C ALA A 250 -0.61 10.99 -1.15
N VAL A 251 -1.48 11.22 -0.17
CA VAL A 251 -1.72 10.28 0.93
C VAL A 251 -2.79 9.26 0.53
N ALA A 252 -2.45 7.97 0.56
CA ALA A 252 -3.40 6.87 0.43
C ALA A 252 -3.50 6.15 1.78
N VAL A 253 -4.69 6.19 2.40
CA VAL A 253 -4.92 5.50 3.68
C VAL A 253 -5.08 4.00 3.42
N ALA A 254 -4.37 3.19 4.20
CA ALA A 254 -4.39 1.73 4.13
C ALA A 254 -4.50 1.14 5.53
N THR A 255 -4.99 -0.10 5.61
CA THR A 255 -5.09 -0.84 6.88
C THR A 255 -3.78 -1.49 7.28
N ASP A 256 -2.82 -1.61 6.36
CA ASP A 256 -1.67 -2.53 6.42
C ASP A 256 -2.12 -3.99 6.57
N ASN A 257 -2.58 -4.35 7.76
CA ASN A 257 -3.13 -5.64 8.10
C ASN A 257 -4.46 -5.43 8.89
N THR A 258 -5.51 -6.14 8.53
CA THR A 258 -6.81 -6.01 9.24
C THR A 258 -6.86 -6.87 10.49
N LEU A 259 -6.29 -8.08 10.42
CA LEU A 259 -6.36 -9.07 11.49
C LEU A 259 -5.50 -8.71 12.70
N VAL A 260 -4.23 -8.33 12.49
CA VAL A 260 -3.30 -8.06 13.61
C VAL A 260 -3.63 -6.73 14.26
N SER A 261 -3.90 -5.69 13.46
CA SER A 261 -4.26 -4.36 13.96
C SER A 261 -5.72 -4.21 14.40
N HIS A 262 -6.57 -5.22 14.16
CA HIS A 262 -8.00 -5.20 14.48
C HIS A 262 -8.69 -3.91 14.00
N THR A 263 -8.52 -3.63 12.70
CA THR A 263 -9.05 -2.43 12.04
C THR A 263 -9.64 -2.73 10.67
N ASP A 264 -10.28 -1.72 10.07
CA ASP A 264 -10.87 -1.74 8.75
C ASP A 264 -10.66 -0.39 8.03
N LEU A 265 -10.86 -0.31 6.72
CA LEU A 265 -10.53 0.90 5.97
C LEU A 265 -11.39 2.11 6.38
N ASN A 266 -12.65 1.88 6.78
CA ASN A 266 -13.54 2.95 7.17
C ASN A 266 -13.07 3.61 8.47
N ARG A 267 -12.58 2.79 9.42
CA ARG A 267 -11.96 3.27 10.65
C ARG A 267 -10.68 4.05 10.36
N GLU A 268 -9.80 3.55 9.51
CA GLU A 268 -8.56 4.27 9.17
C GLU A 268 -8.85 5.61 8.48
N LEU A 269 -9.81 5.65 7.55
CA LEU A 269 -10.25 6.88 6.88
C LEU A 269 -10.85 7.88 7.87
N ALA A 270 -11.67 7.41 8.83
CA ALA A 270 -12.23 8.26 9.87
C ALA A 270 -11.14 8.84 10.77
N LEU A 271 -10.17 8.03 11.21
CA LEU A 271 -9.05 8.49 12.02
C LEU A 271 -8.25 9.61 11.34
N VAL A 272 -7.91 9.44 10.06
CA VAL A 272 -7.17 10.46 9.31
C VAL A 272 -8.03 11.70 9.07
N SER A 273 -9.32 11.52 8.76
CA SER A 273 -10.25 12.63 8.56
C SER A 273 -10.37 13.50 9.81
N ASP A 274 -10.51 12.88 10.98
CA ASP A 274 -10.64 13.57 12.26
C ASP A 274 -9.31 14.25 12.66
N ALA A 275 -8.18 13.55 12.53
CA ALA A 275 -6.86 14.08 12.87
C ALA A 275 -6.44 15.28 12.02
N CYS A 276 -6.87 15.31 10.77
CA CYS A 276 -6.58 16.40 9.83
C CYS A 276 -7.72 17.43 9.75
N ALA A 277 -8.80 17.27 10.53
CA ALA A 277 -10.01 18.08 10.48
C ALA A 277 -10.52 18.33 9.05
N LEU A 278 -10.57 17.27 8.23
CA LEU A 278 -10.89 17.39 6.81
C LEU A 278 -12.35 17.82 6.61
N ASP A 279 -12.54 18.83 5.77
CA ASP A 279 -13.83 19.07 5.15
C ASP A 279 -14.12 18.01 4.08
N LEU A 280 -15.33 18.05 3.52
CA LEU A 280 -15.75 17.06 2.52
C LEU A 280 -14.87 17.09 1.25
N ALA A 281 -14.38 18.27 0.87
CA ALA A 281 -13.47 18.41 -0.26
C ALA A 281 -12.10 17.77 0.02
N GLY A 282 -11.57 17.94 1.24
CA GLY A 282 -10.37 17.30 1.75
C GLY A 282 -10.51 15.78 1.81
N PHE A 283 -11.62 15.29 2.37
CA PHE A 283 -11.91 13.88 2.41
C PHE A 283 -12.01 13.26 1.01
N LYS A 284 -12.66 13.96 0.06
CA LYS A 284 -12.67 13.54 -1.35
C LYS A 284 -11.26 13.45 -1.95
N ARG A 285 -10.39 14.43 -1.67
CA ARG A 285 -8.99 14.41 -2.15
C ARG A 285 -8.24 13.21 -1.59
N LEU A 286 -8.41 12.91 -0.29
CA LEU A 286 -7.80 11.76 0.39
C LEU A 286 -8.24 10.44 -0.26
N VAL A 287 -9.55 10.22 -0.43
CA VAL A 287 -10.08 9.01 -1.09
C VAL A 287 -9.55 8.88 -2.53
N LEU A 288 -9.60 9.95 -3.32
CA LEU A 288 -9.16 9.91 -4.71
C LEU A 288 -7.65 9.80 -4.88
N ALA A 289 -6.85 10.15 -3.87
CA ALA A 289 -5.40 9.95 -3.91
C ALA A 289 -5.05 8.45 -4.01
N GLY A 290 -5.75 7.57 -3.28
CA GLY A 290 -5.60 6.11 -3.41
C GLY A 290 -5.89 5.60 -4.83
N PHE A 291 -7.02 6.00 -5.43
CA PHE A 291 -7.37 5.64 -6.81
C PHE A 291 -6.35 6.16 -7.84
N LYS A 292 -5.78 7.35 -7.61
CA LYS A 292 -4.76 7.92 -8.50
C LYS A 292 -3.40 7.23 -8.35
N GLY A 293 -3.03 6.83 -7.14
CA GLY A 293 -1.79 6.10 -6.83
C GLY A 293 -1.82 4.61 -7.21
N ALA A 294 -2.99 4.05 -7.52
CA ALA A 294 -3.17 2.64 -7.90
C ALA A 294 -2.27 2.17 -9.06
N PHE A 295 -1.62 1.03 -8.89
CA PHE A 295 -1.00 0.20 -9.93
C PHE A 295 -2.08 -0.62 -10.67
N TYR A 296 -2.99 0.09 -11.33
CA TYR A 296 -4.16 -0.48 -11.98
C TYR A 296 -3.80 -1.53 -13.06
N PRO A 297 -4.46 -2.71 -13.12
CA PRO A 297 -4.11 -3.83 -14.00
C PRO A 297 -4.51 -3.68 -15.47
N GLY A 298 -5.05 -2.52 -15.85
CA GLY A 298 -5.46 -2.21 -17.23
C GLY A 298 -4.65 -1.07 -17.86
N ARG A 299 -5.08 -0.61 -19.03
CA ARG A 299 -4.42 0.51 -19.70
C ARG A 299 -4.68 1.81 -18.94
N TYR A 300 -3.81 2.79 -19.16
CA TYR A 300 -3.93 4.11 -18.52
C TYR A 300 -5.29 4.80 -18.79
N LYS A 301 -5.86 4.64 -20.00
CA LYS A 301 -7.19 5.19 -20.34
C LYS A 301 -8.28 4.57 -19.46
N ASP A 302 -8.18 3.27 -19.19
CA ASP A 302 -9.13 2.52 -18.37
C ASP A 302 -9.00 2.94 -16.89
N LYS A 303 -7.77 3.08 -16.38
CA LYS A 303 -7.50 3.67 -15.06
C LYS A 303 -8.13 5.06 -14.91
N ARG A 304 -7.96 5.94 -15.90
CA ARG A 304 -8.53 7.30 -15.86
C ARG A 304 -10.06 7.29 -15.79
N LEU A 305 -10.70 6.40 -16.54
CA LEU A 305 -12.14 6.21 -16.47
C LEU A 305 -12.56 5.69 -15.10
N PHE A 306 -11.82 4.73 -14.54
CA PHE A 306 -12.07 4.19 -13.22
C PHE A 306 -11.98 5.27 -12.11
N VAL A 307 -10.93 6.09 -12.13
CA VAL A 307 -10.79 7.23 -11.19
C VAL A 307 -11.95 8.23 -11.34
N ARG A 308 -12.41 8.50 -12.56
CA ARG A 308 -13.56 9.37 -12.80
C ARG A 308 -14.83 8.79 -12.18
N ARG A 309 -15.10 7.51 -12.41
CA ARG A 309 -16.25 6.80 -11.84
C ARG A 309 -16.22 6.80 -10.31
N ALA A 310 -15.04 6.64 -9.70
CA ALA A 310 -14.89 6.75 -8.25
C ALA A 310 -15.23 8.16 -7.74
N ALA A 311 -14.81 9.21 -8.46
CA ALA A 311 -15.15 10.58 -8.11
C ALA A 311 -16.66 10.87 -8.25
N GLU A 312 -17.30 10.37 -9.31
CA GLU A 312 -18.76 10.45 -9.50
C GLU A 312 -19.50 9.67 -8.40
N GLN A 313 -19.00 8.50 -8.02
CA GLN A 313 -19.59 7.70 -6.95
C GLN A 313 -19.51 8.39 -5.60
N PHE A 314 -18.38 9.04 -5.29
CA PHE A 314 -18.25 9.86 -4.09
C PHE A 314 -19.35 10.94 -4.03
N GLU A 315 -19.58 11.68 -5.12
CA GLU A 315 -20.64 12.70 -5.18
C GLU A 315 -22.05 12.11 -5.00
N ARG A 316 -22.31 10.94 -5.57
CA ARG A 316 -23.60 10.24 -5.40
C ARG A 316 -23.84 9.84 -3.94
N VAL A 317 -22.81 9.31 -3.29
CA VAL A 317 -22.86 8.95 -1.86
C VAL A 317 -23.13 10.19 -1.01
N VAL A 318 -22.37 11.27 -1.24
CA VAL A 318 -22.59 12.57 -0.56
C VAL A 318 -24.01 13.07 -0.75
N ALA A 319 -24.52 13.11 -1.98
CA ALA A 319 -25.86 13.60 -2.26
C ALA A 319 -26.94 12.76 -1.57
N ARG A 320 -26.75 11.45 -1.47
CA ARG A 320 -27.66 10.55 -0.74
C ARG A 320 -27.71 10.87 0.75
N PHE A 321 -26.56 11.03 1.41
CA PHE A 321 -26.50 11.29 2.85
C PHE A 321 -26.78 12.75 3.23
N GLY A 322 -26.40 13.71 2.40
CA GLY A 322 -26.71 15.13 2.60
C GLY A 322 -28.21 15.42 2.58
N ARG A 323 -28.99 14.69 1.76
CA ARG A 323 -30.46 14.76 1.75
C ARG A 323 -31.07 14.17 3.04
N THR A 324 -30.49 13.08 3.57
CA THR A 324 -30.96 12.45 4.81
C THR A 324 -30.70 13.31 6.05
N ALA A 325 -29.59 14.05 6.10
CA ALA A 325 -29.31 15.00 7.17
C ALA A 325 -30.29 16.19 7.16
N ALA A 326 -30.64 16.69 5.97
CA ALA A 326 -31.63 17.77 5.81
C ALA A 326 -33.06 17.32 6.14
N SER A 327 -33.43 16.07 5.86
CA SER A 327 -34.76 15.53 6.21
C SER A 327 -34.95 15.25 7.70
N ASN A 328 -33.87 15.00 8.44
CA ASN A 328 -33.92 14.75 9.90
C ASN A 328 -33.84 16.04 10.75
N GLY A 329 -33.56 17.20 10.15
CA GLY A 329 -33.49 18.50 10.84
C GLY A 329 -34.79 19.32 10.84
N GLY A 330 -35.90 18.79 10.31
CA GLY A 330 -37.15 19.53 10.07
C GLY A 330 -38.29 19.26 11.04
N GLY A 331 -38.03 18.92 12.30
CA GLY A 331 -39.07 18.45 13.23
C GLY A 331 -38.88 18.86 14.69
N ALA A 332 -38.71 20.16 14.96
CA ALA A 332 -38.95 20.71 16.30
C ALA A 332 -39.28 22.22 16.20
N SER A 333 -40.45 22.56 15.64
CA SER A 333 -41.09 23.82 15.99
C SER A 333 -42.03 23.55 17.17
N CYS A 334 -41.60 23.91 18.37
CA CYS A 334 -42.50 24.01 19.51
C CYS A 334 -43.53 25.10 19.20
N ALA A 335 -44.80 24.70 19.08
CA ALA A 335 -45.94 25.59 19.14
C ALA A 335 -46.61 25.42 20.52
N SER A 336 -46.88 26.59 21.12
CA SER A 336 -47.68 26.91 22.32
C SER A 336 -47.29 26.26 23.65
#